data_AF-A0A2D7U889-F1
#
_entry.id   AF-A0A2D7U889-F1
#
_cell.length_a   1.000
_cell.length_b   1.000
_cell.length_c   1.000
_cell.angle_alpha   90.00
_cell.angle_beta   90.00
_cell.angle_gamma   90.00
#
_symmetry.space_group_name_H-M   'P 1'
#
loop_
_entity.id
_entity.type
_entity.pdbx_description
1 polymer ?
#
loop_
_entity_poly.entity_id
_entity_poly.type
_entity_poly.pdbx_seq_one_letter_code
_entity_poly.pdbx_strand_id
1 'polypeptide(L)'
;MNTAKKFFRYLALTLLIVVLTSLLGDIFFGQFSLQENRKLETLIDGKEDELANIVEENEALKEEIILLKNNDEYVEHIARENLGLIKEGEEYIDEQPE
;
A
#
# COMPACT_ATOMS: atom_id res chain seq x y z
N MET A 1 -8.82 3.85 -65.92
CA MET A 1 -8.93 2.65 -65.07
C MET A 1 -7.82 2.50 -64.00
N ASN A 2 -6.70 3.24 -64.06
CA ASN A 2 -5.60 3.11 -63.08
C ASN A 2 -5.71 4.05 -61.88
N THR A 3 -6.32 5.23 -62.03
CA THR A 3 -6.46 6.23 -60.95
C THR A 3 -7.46 5.79 -59.87
N ALA A 4 -8.60 5.22 -60.27
CA ALA A 4 -9.59 4.68 -59.33
C ALA A 4 -9.05 3.48 -58.53
N LYS A 5 -8.28 2.57 -59.16
CA LYS A 5 -7.62 1.46 -58.47
C LYS A 5 -6.53 1.95 -57.51
N LYS A 6 -5.76 2.98 -57.88
CA LYS A 6 -4.79 3.64 -57.00
C LYS A 6 -5.49 4.26 -55.78
N PHE A 7 -6.58 4.99 -56.00
CA PHE A 7 -7.38 5.59 -54.93
C PHE A 7 -7.90 4.53 -53.94
N PHE A 8 -8.49 3.45 -54.44
CA PHE A 8 -8.95 2.34 -53.59
C PHE A 8 -7.79 1.69 -52.79
N ARG A 9 -6.61 1.57 -53.41
CA ARG A 9 -5.42 1.02 -52.77
C ARG A 9 -4.89 1.94 -51.66
N TYR A 10 -4.89 3.25 -51.87
CA TYR A 10 -4.54 4.22 -50.83
C TYR A 10 -5.58 4.23 -49.70
N LEU A 11 -6.87 4.17 -50.02
CA LEU A 11 -7.95 4.10 -49.04
C LEU A 11 -7.82 2.86 -48.14
N ALA A 12 -7.55 1.69 -48.74
CA ALA A 12 -7.31 0.45 -47.99
C ALA A 12 -6.05 0.54 -47.11
N LEU A 13 -4.97 1.15 -47.61
CA LEU A 13 -3.75 1.37 -46.82
C LEU A 13 -3.99 2.33 -45.65
N THR A 14 -4.73 3.42 -45.84
CA THR A 14 -5.05 4.35 -44.75
C THR A 14 -5.91 3.67 -43.69
N LEU A 15 -6.87 2.85 -44.09
CA LEU A 15 -7.73 2.13 -43.15
C LEU A 15 -6.93 1.10 -42.34
N LEU A 16 -6.01 0.37 -43.00
CA LEU A 16 -5.08 -0.54 -42.34
C LEU A 16 -4.21 0.18 -41.29
N ILE A 17 -3.66 1.34 -41.66
CA ILE A 17 -2.83 2.15 -40.76
C ILE A 17 -3.65 2.60 -39.55
N VAL A 18 -4.88 3.08 -39.74
CA VAL A 18 -5.75 3.51 -38.63
C VAL A 18 -6.00 2.37 -37.66
N VAL A 19 -6.34 1.16 -38.16
CA VAL A 19 -6.56 -0.02 -37.32
C VAL A 19 -5.29 -0.39 -36.55
N LEU A 20 -4.13 -0.40 -37.22
CA LEU A 20 -2.84 -0.68 -36.57
C LEU A 20 -2.51 0.36 -35.49
N THR A 21 -2.73 1.65 -35.75
CA THR A 21 -2.45 2.70 -34.76
C THR A 21 -3.40 2.65 -33.57
N SER A 22 -4.67 2.26 -33.77
CA SER A 22 -5.62 2.05 -32.68
C SER A 22 -5.16 0.90 -31.78
N LEU A 23 -4.76 -0.22 -32.37
CA LEU A 23 -4.32 -1.41 -31.64
C LEU A 23 -3.00 -1.17 -30.90
N LEU A 24 -2.09 -0.38 -31.49
CA LEU A 24 -0.87 0.08 -30.81
C LEU A 24 -1.21 1.05 -29.67
N GLY A 25 -2.18 1.95 -29.86
CA GLY A 25 -2.66 2.85 -28.80
C GLY A 25 -3.15 2.10 -27.57
N ASP A 26 -3.90 1.02 -27.76
CA ASP A 26 -4.36 0.16 -26.66
C ASP A 26 -3.21 -0.56 -25.93
N ILE A 27 -2.12 -0.89 -26.63
CA ILE A 27 -0.93 -1.50 -26.00
C ILE A 27 -0.15 -0.48 -25.17
N PHE A 28 -0.02 0.76 -25.66
CA PHE A 28 0.75 1.81 -25.00
C PHE A 28 -0.02 2.53 -23.89
N PHE A 29 -1.33 2.72 -24.04
CA PHE A 29 -2.19 3.48 -23.11
C PHE A 29 -3.36 2.68 -22.54
N GLY A 30 -3.51 1.41 -22.91
CA GLY A 30 -4.57 0.57 -22.36
C GLY A 30 -4.33 0.17 -20.91
N GLN A 31 -5.32 -0.54 -20.37
CA GLN A 31 -5.35 -1.00 -18.97
C GLN A 31 -4.16 -1.92 -18.59
N PHE A 32 -3.48 -2.50 -19.58
CA PHE A 32 -2.27 -3.32 -19.39
C PHE A 32 -0.97 -2.55 -19.65
N SER A 33 -1.03 -1.23 -19.80
CA SER A 33 0.17 -0.43 -20.01
C SER A 33 1.13 -0.62 -18.82
N LEU A 34 2.43 -0.61 -19.13
CA LEU A 34 3.50 -0.76 -18.13
C LEU A 34 3.42 0.29 -17.01
N GLN A 35 2.77 1.42 -17.27
CA GLN A 35 2.57 2.48 -16.29
C GLN A 35 1.50 2.13 -15.25
N GLU A 36 0.38 1.55 -15.66
CA GLU A 36 -0.70 1.15 -14.74
C GLU A 36 -0.23 0.01 -13.84
N ASN A 37 0.50 -0.96 -14.40
CA ASN A 37 1.09 -2.05 -13.61
C ASN A 37 2.08 -1.53 -12.56
N ARG A 38 2.96 -0.58 -12.91
CA ARG A 38 3.88 0.03 -11.94
C ARG A 38 3.15 0.78 -10.84
N LYS A 39 2.09 1.51 -11.20
CA LYS A 39 1.26 2.21 -10.21
C LYS A 39 0.59 1.22 -9.27
N LEU A 40 0.07 0.11 -9.81
CA LEU A 40 -0.55 -0.93 -9.01
C LEU A 40 0.46 -1.63 -8.09
N GLU A 41 1.65 -1.92 -8.59
CA GLU A 41 2.78 -2.47 -7.82
C GLU A 41 3.15 -1.53 -6.66
N THR A 42 3.33 -0.22 -6.93
CA THR A 42 3.60 0.75 -5.87
C THR A 42 2.47 0.88 -4.84
N LEU A 43 1.22 0.65 -5.24
CA LEU A 43 0.08 0.65 -4.34
C LEU A 43 0.05 -0.62 -3.48
N ILE A 44 0.44 -1.75 -4.04
CA ILE A 44 0.57 -3.02 -3.31
C ILE A 44 1.67 -2.90 -2.27
N ASP A 45 2.87 -2.46 -2.67
CA ASP A 45 4.02 -2.30 -1.77
C ASP A 45 3.67 -1.38 -0.58
N GLY A 46 3.06 -0.22 -0.86
CA GLY A 46 2.65 0.71 0.20
C GLY A 46 1.57 0.14 1.12
N LYS A 47 0.71 -0.76 0.62
CA LYS A 47 -0.32 -1.44 1.42
C LYS A 47 0.26 -2.58 2.25
N GLU A 48 1.28 -3.28 1.74
CA GLU A 48 2.00 -4.29 2.49
C GLU A 48 2.79 -3.68 3.65
N ASP A 49 3.44 -2.53 3.43
CA ASP A 49 4.11 -1.77 4.50
C ASP A 49 3.12 -1.29 5.58
N GLU A 50 1.96 -0.77 5.16
CA GLU A 50 0.90 -0.36 6.09
C GLU A 50 0.38 -1.56 6.91
N LEU A 51 0.20 -2.71 6.26
CA LEU A 51 -0.24 -3.93 6.92
C LEU A 51 0.81 -4.43 7.94
N ALA A 52 2.09 -4.38 7.59
CA ALA A 52 3.17 -4.77 8.50
C ALA A 52 3.16 -3.93 9.78
N ASN A 53 3.04 -2.60 9.65
CA ASN A 53 2.96 -1.68 10.78
C ASN A 53 1.73 -1.96 11.66
N ILE A 54 0.57 -2.19 11.04
CA ILE A 54 -0.68 -2.50 11.77
C ILE A 54 -0.55 -3.83 12.52
N VAL A 55 0.12 -4.83 11.94
CA VAL A 55 0.33 -6.12 12.59
C VAL A 55 1.24 -5.95 13.81
N GLU A 56 2.35 -5.22 13.67
CA GLU A 56 3.26 -4.94 14.77
C GLU A 56 2.57 -4.19 15.92
N GLU A 57 1.82 -3.12 15.61
CA GLU A 57 1.05 -2.36 16.59
C GLU A 57 0.00 -3.24 17.29
N ASN A 58 -0.68 -4.11 16.53
CA ASN A 58 -1.65 -5.04 17.13
C ASN A 58 -1.00 -6.05 18.07
N GLU A 59 0.19 -6.56 17.78
CA GLU A 59 0.89 -7.46 18.70
C GLU A 59 1.31 -6.72 19.97
N ALA A 60 1.90 -5.53 19.85
CA ALA A 60 2.24 -4.71 21.01
C ALA A 60 1.03 -4.40 21.90
N LEU A 61 -0.10 -4.00 21.29
CA LEU A 61 -1.35 -3.74 22.03
C LEU A 61 -1.90 -5.00 22.70
N LYS A 62 -1.77 -6.19 22.09
CA LYS A 62 -2.19 -7.45 22.72
C LYS A 62 -1.33 -7.76 23.94
N GLU A 63 -0.02 -7.58 23.85
CA GLU A 63 0.89 -7.74 24.96
C GLU A 63 0.55 -6.78 26.10
N GLU A 64 0.30 -5.51 25.78
CA GLU A 64 -0.16 -4.51 26.75
C GLU A 64 -1.48 -4.93 27.43
N ILE A 65 -2.45 -5.43 26.67
CA ILE A 65 -3.71 -5.96 27.23
C ILE A 65 -3.45 -7.14 28.18
N ILE A 66 -2.49 -8.01 27.86
CA ILE A 66 -2.12 -9.13 28.73
C ILE A 66 -1.49 -8.62 30.03
N LEU A 67 -0.61 -7.62 29.96
CA LEU A 67 0.01 -6.99 31.12
C LEU A 67 -1.05 -6.31 32.00
N LEU A 68 -1.92 -5.49 31.43
CA LEU A 68 -3.02 -4.80 32.14
C LEU A 68 -3.99 -5.77 32.82
N LYS A 69 -4.15 -7.00 32.30
CA LYS A 69 -5.06 -8.01 32.88
C LYS A 69 -4.43 -8.84 33.98
N ASN A 70 -3.12 -9.08 33.90
CA ASN A 70 -2.45 -10.08 34.74
C ASN A 70 -1.43 -9.47 35.72
N ASN A 71 -1.12 -8.19 35.60
CA ASN A 71 -0.13 -7.51 36.43
C ASN A 71 -0.71 -6.25 37.09
N ASP A 72 -1.12 -6.39 38.36
CA ASP A 72 -1.68 -5.28 39.15
C ASP A 72 -0.65 -4.16 39.41
N GLU A 73 0.65 -4.47 39.48
CA GLU A 73 1.73 -3.48 39.66
C GLU A 73 1.91 -2.62 38.40
N TYR A 74 1.82 -3.25 37.22
CA TYR A 74 1.79 -2.53 35.94
C TYR A 74 0.58 -1.59 35.85
N VAL A 75 -0.60 -2.05 36.27
CA VAL A 75 -1.81 -1.21 36.31
C VAL A 75 -1.66 -0.04 37.29
N GLU A 76 -1.11 -0.27 38.49
CA GLU A 76 -0.84 0.80 39.44
C GLU A 76 0.15 1.83 38.87
N HIS A 77 1.22 1.36 38.22
CA HIS A 77 2.20 2.23 37.58
C HIS A 77 1.54 3.18 36.56
N ILE A 78 0.79 2.62 35.61
CA ILE A 78 0.04 3.39 34.60
C ILE A 78 -0.95 4.36 35.25
N ALA A 79 -1.62 3.96 36.33
CA ALA A 79 -2.53 4.84 37.05
C ALA A 79 -1.78 6.01 37.72
N ARG A 80 -0.63 5.73 38.35
CA ARG A 80 0.20 6.76 38.99
C ARG A 80 0.80 7.71 37.96
N GLU A 81 1.21 7.23 36.80
CA GLU A 81 1.68 8.06 35.68
C GLU A 81 0.56 8.98 35.17
N ASN A 82 -0.60 8.42 34.84
CA ASN A 82 -1.75 9.18 34.34
C ASN A 82 -2.27 10.23 35.35
N LEU A 83 -2.12 9.97 36.65
CA LEU A 83 -2.51 10.88 37.72
C LEU A 83 -1.40 11.85 38.14
N GLY A 84 -0.19 11.75 37.57
CA GLY A 84 0.96 12.59 37.94
C GLY A 84 1.46 12.34 39.37
N LEU A 85 1.33 11.11 39.88
CA LEU A 85 1.71 10.67 41.23
C LEU A 85 3.07 9.94 41.27
N ILE A 86 3.89 10.10 40.24
CA ILE A 86 5.26 9.59 40.18
C ILE A 86 6.13 10.42 41.14
N LYS A 87 6.88 9.79 42.04
CA LYS A 87 7.78 10.51 42.95
C LYS A 87 9.09 10.85 42.24
N GLU A 88 9.73 11.95 42.65
CA GLU A 88 11.07 12.28 42.13
C GLU A 88 12.07 11.16 42.47
N GLY A 89 12.65 10.55 41.43
CA GLY A 89 13.62 9.46 41.53
C GLY A 89 13.05 8.04 41.35
N GLU A 90 11.75 7.86 41.10
CA GLU A 90 11.18 6.59 40.66
C GLU A 90 11.29 6.48 39.12
N GLU A 91 11.98 5.45 38.60
CA GLU A 91 12.08 5.12 37.17
C GLU A 91 11.50 3.71 36.97
N TYR A 92 10.54 3.58 36.07
CA TYR A 92 9.98 2.27 35.74
C TYR A 92 10.90 1.57 34.75
N ILE A 93 11.23 0.31 35.05
CA ILE A 93 12.05 -0.53 34.19
C ILE A 93 11.09 -1.51 33.51
N ASP A 94 10.92 -1.36 32.19
CA ASP A 94 10.24 -2.37 31.39
C ASP A 94 11.08 -3.65 31.38
N GLU A 95 10.72 -4.61 32.22
CA GLU A 95 11.16 -5.99 32.04
C GLU A 95 10.40 -6.55 30.83
N GLN A 96 10.97 -6.38 29.63
CA GLN A 96 10.47 -7.05 28.45
C GLN A 96 10.48 -8.58 28.70
N PRO A 97 9.34 -9.28 28.54
CA PRO A 97 9.35 -10.73 28.60
C PRO A 97 10.19 -11.28 27.44
N GLU A 98 11.10 -12.22 27.74
CA GLU A 98 11.87 -12.99 26.74
C GLU A 98 10.98 -13.79 25.78
#